data_AF-A0A925MA74-F1
#
_entry.id   AF-A0A925MA74-F1
#
_cell.length_a   1.000
_cell.length_b   1.000
_cell.length_c   1.000
_cell.angle_alpha   90.00
_cell.angle_beta   90.00
_cell.angle_gamma   90.00
#
_symmetry.space_group_name_H-M   'P 1'
#
loop_
_entity.id
_entity.type
_entity.pdbx_description
1 polymer ?
#
loop_
_entity_poly.entity_id
_entity_poly.type
_entity_poly.pdbx_seq_one_letter_code
_entity_poly.pdbx_strand_id
1 'polypeptide(L)' 'MEELMQKMIDKVGIDRATAEKVIAFLKDHADDAVEWLSKSGVKDKLPGGLGDKLGGLF' A
#
# COMPACT_ATOMS: atom_id res chain seq x y z
N MET A 1 5.69 6.76 4.48
CA MET A 1 4.39 6.22 4.96
C MET A 1 3.28 7.26 4.98
N GLU A 2 3.53 8.50 5.42
CA GLU A 2 2.52 9.58 5.30
C GLU A 2 2.09 9.85 3.85
N GLU A 3 3.02 9.72 2.90
CA GLU A 3 2.72 9.88 1.47
C GLU A 3 1.78 8.78 0.92
N LEU A 4 1.81 7.57 1.50
CA LEU A 4 0.89 6.48 1.17
C LEU A 4 -0.50 6.78 1.75
N MET A 5 -0.54 7.31 2.98
CA MET A 5 -1.78 7.72 3.66
C MET A 5 -2.52 8.79 2.86
N GLN A 6 -1.80 9.85 2.46
CA GLN A 6 -2.32 10.91 1.60
C GLN A 6 -2.84 10.35 0.28
N LYS A 7 -2.11 9.44 -0.38
CA LYS A 7 -2.58 8.81 -1.63
C LYS A 7 -3.82 7.95 -1.41
N MET A 8 -3.94 7.25 -0.29
CA MET A 8 -5.14 6.48 0.05
C MET A 8 -6.35 7.40 0.25
N ILE A 9 -6.17 8.51 0.96
CA ILE A 9 -7.22 9.51 1.14
C ILE A 9 -7.62 10.12 -0.21
N ASP A 10 -6.65 10.57 -1.00
CA ASP A 10 -6.91 11.35 -2.22
C ASP A 10 -7.34 10.48 -3.42
N LYS A 11 -6.88 9.23 -3.51
CA LYS A 11 -7.16 8.35 -4.66
C LYS A 11 -8.20 7.28 -4.38
N VAL A 12 -8.30 6.81 -3.14
CA VAL A 12 -9.27 5.77 -2.75
C VAL A 12 -10.46 6.38 -2.02
N GLY A 13 -10.34 7.62 -1.52
CA GLY A 13 -11.44 8.34 -0.87
C GLY A 13 -11.74 7.85 0.55
N ILE A 14 -10.79 7.14 1.18
CA ILE A 14 -10.94 6.69 2.56
C ILE A 14 -10.54 7.78 3.55
N ASP A 15 -11.22 7.82 4.69
CA ASP A 15 -10.95 8.79 5.73
C ASP A 15 -9.59 8.56 6.39
N ARG A 16 -9.07 9.60 7.05
CA ARG A 16 -7.73 9.57 7.66
C ARG A 16 -7.58 8.51 8.76
N ALA A 17 -8.63 8.25 9.55
CA ALA A 17 -8.57 7.26 10.61
C ALA A 17 -8.55 5.83 10.04
N THR A 18 -9.27 5.60 8.94
CA THR A 18 -9.19 4.33 8.20
C THR A 18 -7.83 4.17 7.52
N ALA A 19 -7.28 5.23 6.92
CA ALA A 19 -5.95 5.20 6.32
C ALA A 19 -4.86 4.89 7.36
N GLU A 20 -4.94 5.47 8.57
CA GLU A 20 -4.04 5.13 9.68
C GLU A 20 -4.12 3.66 10.09
N LYS A 21 -5.34 3.10 10.21
CA LYS A 21 -5.53 1.68 10.54
C LYS A 21 -4.95 0.76 9.47
N VAL A 22 -5.13 1.12 8.19
CA VAL A 22 -4.56 0.33 7.09
C VAL A 22 -3.04 0.42 7.07
N ILE A 23 -2.45 1.58 7.35
CA ILE A 23 -1.00 1.71 7.45
C ILE A 23 -0.46 0.96 8.67
N ALA A 24 -1.13 1.01 9.82
CA ALA A 24 -0.76 0.24 11.00
C ALA A 24 -0.80 -1.27 10.69
N PHE A 25 -1.88 -1.73 10.04
CA PHE A 25 -2.00 -3.11 9.58
C PHE A 25 -0.88 -3.51 8.60
N LEU A 26 -0.57 -2.65 7.62
CA LEU A 26 0.52 -2.88 6.66
C LEU A 26 1.91 -2.82 7.30
N LYS A 27 2.09 -2.09 8.41
CA LYS A 27 3.33 -2.09 9.18
C LYS A 27 3.49 -3.38 9.97
N ASP A 28 2.46 -3.79 10.70
CA ASP A 28 2.48 -4.97 11.56
C ASP A 28 2.56 -6.25 10.75
N HIS A 29 2.03 -6.22 9.53
CA HIS A 29 2.10 -7.31 8.57
C HIS A 29 3.01 -6.97 7.39
N ALA A 30 4.02 -6.11 7.54
CA ALA A 30 4.86 -5.69 6.41
C ALA A 30 5.51 -6.90 5.69
N ASP A 31 6.02 -7.86 6.46
CA ASP A 31 6.62 -9.08 5.92
C ASP A 31 5.59 -9.96 5.18
N ASP A 32 4.39 -10.12 5.74
CA ASP A 32 3.30 -10.89 5.12
C ASP A 32 2.66 -10.12 3.94
N ALA A 33 2.62 -8.79 4.00
CA ALA A 33 2.03 -7.92 3.00
C ALA A 33 2.88 -7.88 1.74
N VAL A 34 4.22 -7.93 1.88
CA VAL A 34 5.13 -8.16 0.75
C VAL A 34 4.85 -9.52 0.12
N GLU A 35 4.62 -10.55 0.94
CA GLU A 35 4.26 -11.89 0.45
C GLU A 35 2.88 -11.90 -0.25
N TRP A 36 1.88 -11.18 0.28
CA TRP A 36 0.54 -11.07 -0.29
C TRP A 36 0.47 -10.19 -1.53
N LEU A 37 1.26 -9.11 -1.59
CA LEU A 37 1.43 -8.28 -2.79
C LEU A 37 2.12 -9.07 -3.90
N SER A 38 3.13 -9.88 -3.52
CA SER A 38 3.82 -10.79 -4.44
C SER A 38 2.90 -11.92 -4.92
N LYS A 39 2.08 -12.51 -4.03
CA LYS A 39 1.14 -13.58 -4.37
C LYS A 39 -0.10 -13.10 -5.12
N SER A 40 -0.57 -11.88 -4.89
CA SER A 40 -1.82 -11.38 -5.49
C SER A 40 -1.67 -10.87 -6.92
N GLY A 41 -0.47 -10.89 -7.51
CA GLY A 41 -0.23 -10.32 -8.84
C GLY A 41 -0.58 -8.82 -8.89
N VAL A 42 -0.59 -8.16 -7.73
CA VAL A 42 -0.96 -6.75 -7.58
C VAL A 42 0.10 -5.85 -8.24
N LYS A 43 1.32 -6.37 -8.44
CA LYS A 43 2.33 -5.77 -9.31
C LYS A 43 1.81 -5.49 -10.73
N ASP A 44 0.99 -6.38 -11.30
CA ASP A 44 0.39 -6.23 -12.63
C ASP A 44 -0.90 -5.41 -12.63
N LYS A 45 -1.59 -5.31 -11.48
CA LYS A 45 -2.89 -4.63 -11.35
C LYS A 45 -2.83 -3.23 -10.74
N LEU A 46 -1.70 -2.80 -10.19
CA LEU A 46 -1.54 -1.45 -9.67
C LEU A 46 -1.30 -0.48 -10.83
N PRO A 47 -2.25 0.42 -11.12
CA PRO A 47 -2.11 1.36 -12.22
C PRO A 47 -0.93 2.32 -11.98
N GLY A 48 -0.08 2.48 -12.99
CA GLY A 48 0.86 3.60 -13.10
C GLY A 48 2.06 3.59 -12.14
N GLY A 49 2.91 2.56 -12.20
CA GLY A 49 4.27 2.61 -11.62
C GLY A 49 4.35 2.58 -10.09
N LEU A 50 3.21 2.41 -9.41
CA LEU A 50 3.17 2.18 -7.95
C LEU A 50 3.75 0.82 -7.59
N GLY A 51 3.57 -0.20 -8.44
CA GLY A 51 4.18 -1.52 -8.26
C GLY A 51 5.71 -1.45 -8.28
N ASP A 52 6.30 -0.72 -9.23
CA ASP A 52 7.77 -0.54 -9.31
C ASP A 52 8.33 0.31 -8.18
N LYS A 53 7.64 1.37 -7.76
CA LYS A 53 8.10 2.23 -6.66
C LYS A 53 8.01 1.57 -5.29
N LEU A 54 7.01 0.72 -5.05
CA LEU A 54 6.93 -0.06 -3.82
C LEU A 54 7.96 -1.19 -3.84
N GLY A 55 8.13 -1.90 -4.97
CA GLY A 55 9.16 -2.94 -5.10
C GLY A 55 10.60 -2.43 -5.03
N GLY A 56 10.84 -1.14 -5.25
CA GLY A 56 12.16 -0.52 -5.07
C GLY A 56 12.41 0.07 -3.67
N LEU A 57 11.40 0.08 -2.79
CA LEU A 57 11.52 0.56 -1.40
C LEU A 57 11.66 -0.58 -0.37
N PHE A 58 11.46 -1.83 -0.80
CA PHE A 58 11.68 -3.04 0.00
C PHE A 58 12.92 -3.79 -0.52
#